data_AF-G5JRD6-F1
#
_entry.id   AF-G5JRD6-F1
#
_cell.length_a   1.000
_cell.length_b   1.000
_cell.length_c   1.000
_cell.angle_alpha   90.00
_cell.angle_beta   90.00
_cell.angle_gamma   90.00
#
_symmetry.space_group_name_H-M   'P 1'
#
loop_
_entity.id
_entity.type
_entity.pdbx_description
1 polymer ?
#
loop_
_entity_poly.entity_id
_entity_poly.type
_entity_poly.pdbx_seq_one_letter_code
_entity_poly.pdbx_strand_id
1 'polypeptide(L)'
;MELEEKAGLGFNYIYKLENKPSNITLSTLYKIIEALEVDIPTFFDMKQGIDEDTEDLLLLLAELPKQKRHEFTKALSILIKSLK
;
A
#
# COMPACT_ATOMS: atom_id res chain seq x y z
N MET A 1 -6.90 -0.70 22.31
CA MET A 1 -5.97 0.07 23.15
C MET A 1 -4.62 0.26 22.49
N GLU A 2 -3.85 -0.80 22.19
CA GLU A 2 -2.49 -0.64 21.65
C GLU A 2 -2.42 0.20 20.36
N LEU A 3 -3.33 -0.04 19.39
CA LEU A 3 -3.37 0.75 18.16
C LEU A 3 -3.80 2.21 18.37
N GLU A 4 -4.74 2.44 19.30
CA GLU A 4 -5.22 3.78 19.63
C GLU A 4 -4.09 4.61 20.25
N GLU A 5 -3.33 4.00 21.15
CA GLU A 5 -2.17 4.60 21.79
C GLU A 5 -1.06 4.89 20.77
N LYS A 6 -0.72 3.92 19.90
CA LYS A 6 0.27 4.10 18.83
C LYS A 6 -0.12 5.22 17.84
N ALA A 7 -1.41 5.36 17.53
CA ALA A 7 -1.91 6.41 16.64
C ALA A 7 -2.16 7.76 17.33
N GLY A 8 -1.95 7.87 18.65
CA GLY A 8 -2.24 9.07 19.43
C GLY A 8 -3.74 9.42 19.45
N LEU A 9 -4.61 8.42 19.44
CA LEU A 9 -6.06 8.55 19.39
C LEU A 9 -6.67 8.36 20.78
N GLY A 10 -7.81 9.02 20.99
CA GLY A 10 -8.58 8.83 22.22
C GLY A 10 -9.09 7.40 22.37
N PHE A 11 -9.36 7.00 23.61
CA PHE A 11 -9.90 5.68 23.93
C PHE A 11 -11.19 5.39 23.14
N ASN A 12 -11.29 4.17 22.60
CA ASN A 12 -12.44 3.65 21.85
C ASN A 12 -12.65 4.32 20.46
N TYR A 13 -11.64 4.98 19.92
CA TYR A 13 -11.73 5.69 18.63
C TYR A 13 -11.73 4.73 17.45
N ILE A 14 -10.87 3.70 17.47
CA ILE A 14 -10.78 2.71 16.39
C ILE A 14 -12.08 1.89 16.31
N TYR A 15 -12.63 1.47 17.44
CA TYR A 15 -13.91 0.76 17.46
C TYR A 15 -15.05 1.59 16.87
N LYS A 16 -15.10 2.91 17.17
CA LYS A 16 -16.08 3.82 16.57
C LYS A 16 -15.89 3.97 15.06
N LEU A 17 -14.65 4.01 14.60
CA LEU A 17 -14.31 4.06 13.17
C LEU A 17 -14.82 2.81 12.44
N GLU A 18 -14.59 1.62 13.01
CA GLU A 18 -14.98 0.36 12.37
C GLU A 18 -16.49 0.09 12.41
N ASN A 19 -17.19 0.53 13.47
CA ASN A 19 -18.55 0.06 13.78
C ASN A 19 -19.62 1.15 13.74
N LYS A 20 -19.27 2.42 13.51
CA LYS A 20 -20.23 3.53 13.48
C LYS A 20 -19.92 4.52 12.34
N PRO A 21 -20.93 5.18 11.77
CA PRO A 21 -20.69 6.32 10.88
C PRO A 21 -19.93 7.40 11.66
N SER A 22 -18.68 7.62 11.27
CA SER A 22 -17.76 8.56 11.92
C SER A 22 -17.29 9.61 10.91
N ASN A 23 -17.22 10.87 11.35
CA ASN A 23 -16.73 11.97 10.53
C ASN A 23 -15.20 12.08 10.73
N ILE A 24 -14.47 11.12 10.17
CA ILE A 24 -13.01 11.04 10.25
C ILE A 24 -12.35 12.05 9.30
N THR A 25 -11.28 12.70 9.76
CA THR A 25 -10.42 13.53 8.89
C THR A 25 -9.34 12.67 8.21
N LEU A 26 -8.88 13.11 7.04
CA LEU A 26 -7.80 12.43 6.31
C LEU A 26 -6.49 12.38 7.12
N SER A 27 -6.21 13.41 7.93
CA SER A 27 -5.03 13.43 8.82
C SER A 27 -5.12 12.35 9.89
N THR A 28 -6.30 12.13 10.48
CA THR A 28 -6.52 11.05 11.43
C THR A 28 -6.38 9.69 10.76
N LEU A 29 -6.89 9.55 9.53
CA LEU A 29 -6.77 8.30 8.77
C LEU A 29 -5.31 7.97 8.48
N TYR A 30 -4.51 8.96 8.09
CA TYR A 30 -3.08 8.80 7.86
C TYR A 30 -2.33 8.31 9.12
N LYS A 31 -2.64 8.87 10.30
CA LYS A 31 -2.04 8.41 11.57
C LYS A 31 -2.37 6.95 11.89
N ILE A 32 -3.57 6.49 11.53
CA ILE A 32 -3.98 5.09 11.71
C ILE A 32 -3.15 4.19 10.80
N ILE A 33 -2.95 4.58 9.54
CA ILE A 33 -2.14 3.84 8.56
C ILE A 33 -0.69 3.72 9.05
N GLU A 34 -0.08 4.83 9.48
CA GLU A 34 1.28 4.82 10.04
C GLU A 34 1.40 3.93 11.28
N ALA A 35 0.43 3.99 12.20
CA ALA A 35 0.45 3.19 13.43
C ALA A 35 0.26 1.68 13.21
N LEU A 36 -0.34 1.31 12.07
CA LEU A 36 -0.47 -0.09 11.63
C LEU A 36 0.78 -0.60 10.91
N GLU A 37 1.74 0.28 10.57
CA GLU A 37 2.96 -0.06 9.83
C GLU A 37 2.67 -0.75 8.48
N VAL A 38 1.54 -0.42 7.86
CA VAL A 38 1.14 -0.93 6.53
C VAL A 38 1.17 0.17 5.49
N ASP A 39 1.35 -0.21 4.23
CA ASP A 39 1.22 0.74 3.13
C ASP A 39 -0.26 1.02 2.75
N ILE A 40 -0.47 2.08 1.97
CA ILE A 40 -1.80 2.51 1.51
C ILE A 40 -2.54 1.39 0.76
N PRO A 41 -1.92 0.67 -0.21
CA PRO A 41 -2.58 -0.44 -0.88
C PRO A 41 -3.08 -1.53 0.08
N THR A 42 -2.23 -1.96 1.02
CA THR A 42 -2.56 -2.99 2.01
C THR A 42 -3.69 -2.51 2.93
N PHE A 43 -3.62 -1.26 3.41
CA PHE A 43 -4.60 -0.70 4.33
C PHE A 43 -6.02 -0.68 3.75
N PHE A 44 -6.15 -0.35 2.46
CA PHE A 44 -7.45 -0.22 1.79
C PHE A 44 -7.92 -1.51 1.12
N ASP A 45 -7.21 -2.64 1.30
CA ASP A 45 -7.41 -3.85 0.51
C ASP A 45 -7.56 -3.51 -0.98
N MET A 46 -6.68 -2.62 -1.46
CA MET A 46 -6.63 -2.29 -2.87
C MET A 46 -6.08 -3.53 -3.57
N LYS A 47 -6.99 -4.40 -4.01
CA LYS A 47 -6.69 -5.42 -5.00
C LYS A 47 -6.17 -4.68 -6.22
N GLN A 48 -4.86 -4.60 -6.35
CA GLN A 48 -4.25 -4.19 -7.60
C GLN A 48 -4.81 -5.19 -8.61
N GLY A 49 -5.52 -4.74 -9.64
CA GLY A 49 -6.17 -5.61 -10.63
C GLY A 49 -5.16 -6.29 -11.56
N ILE A 50 -4.06 -6.77 -11.00
CA ILE A 50 -2.96 -7.47 -11.62
C ILE A 50 -3.04 -8.93 -11.17
N ASP A 51 -2.81 -9.82 -12.12
CA ASP A 51 -2.70 -11.26 -11.88
C ASP A 51 -1.44 -11.62 -11.09
N GLU A 52 -1.43 -12.84 -10.56
CA GLU A 52 -0.32 -13.42 -9.77
C GLU A 52 1.02 -13.31 -10.50
N ASP A 53 1.05 -13.58 -11.82
CA ASP A 53 2.29 -13.50 -12.61
C ASP A 53 2.86 -12.08 -12.65
N THR A 54 2.00 -11.08 -12.72
CA THR A 54 2.39 -9.66 -12.70
C THR A 54 2.89 -9.23 -11.31
N GLU A 55 2.27 -9.73 -10.24
CA GLU A 55 2.72 -9.48 -8.87
C GLU A 55 4.10 -10.10 -8.59
N ASP A 56 4.30 -11.36 -8.99
CA ASP A 56 5.60 -12.04 -8.89
C ASP A 56 6.71 -11.31 -9.65
N LEU A 57 6.39 -10.78 -10.85
CA LEU A 57 7.33 -9.97 -11.61
C LEU A 57 7.72 -8.69 -10.84
N LEU A 58 6.78 -8.03 -10.18
CA LEU A 58 7.07 -6.84 -9.38
C LEU A 58 7.98 -7.16 -8.19
N LEU A 59 7.77 -8.30 -7.51
CA LEU A 59 8.62 -8.77 -6.42
C LEU A 59 10.06 -9.04 -6.92
N LEU A 60 10.21 -9.76 -8.03
CA LEU A 60 11.51 -10.03 -8.63
C LEU A 60 12.23 -8.73 -9.05
N LEU A 61 11.50 -7.74 -9.56
CA LEU A 61 12.07 -6.42 -9.88
C LEU A 61 12.55 -5.69 -8.63
N ALA A 62 11.83 -5.79 -7.51
CA ALA A 62 12.18 -5.13 -6.25
C ALA A 62 13.53 -5.63 -5.69
N GLU A 63 13.84 -6.91 -5.87
CA GLU A 63 15.10 -7.54 -5.43
C GLU A 63 16.33 -7.10 -6.23
N LEU A 64 16.14 -6.57 -7.45
CA LEU A 64 17.26 -6.14 -8.28
C LEU A 64 17.95 -4.87 -7.74
N PRO A 65 19.28 -4.76 -7.88
CA PRO A 65 19.97 -3.48 -7.67
C PRO A 65 19.37 -2.38 -8.53
N LYS A 66 19.26 -1.16 -7.98
CA LYS A 66 18.57 -0.03 -8.61
C LYS A 66 18.98 0.20 -10.08
N GLN A 67 20.27 0.09 -10.38
CA GLN A 67 20.79 0.25 -11.75
C GLN A 67 20.31 -0.85 -12.69
N LYS A 68 20.36 -2.12 -12.26
CA LYS A 68 19.88 -3.28 -13.05
C LYS A 68 18.36 -3.26 -13.23
N ARG A 69 17.62 -2.91 -12.17
CA ARG A 69 16.16 -2.71 -12.25
C ARG A 69 15.83 -1.67 -13.32
N HIS A 70 16.50 -0.53 -13.32
CA HIS A 70 16.26 0.55 -14.29
C HIS A 70 16.52 0.12 -15.73
N GLU A 71 17.61 -0.58 -16.00
CA GLU A 71 17.93 -1.10 -17.33
C GLU A 71 16.89 -2.11 -17.81
N PHE A 72 16.51 -3.05 -16.93
CA PHE A 72 15.50 -4.05 -17.26
C PHE A 72 14.11 -3.44 -17.50
N THR A 73 13.66 -2.52 -16.63
CA THR A 73 12.36 -1.84 -16.80
C THR A 73 12.29 -1.06 -18.12
N LYS A 74 13.42 -0.47 -18.57
CA LYS A 74 13.49 0.16 -19.89
C LYS A 74 13.30 -0.83 -21.03
N ALA A 75 13.99 -1.97 -20.99
CA ALA A 75 13.85 -3.01 -22.00
C ALA A 75 12.43 -3.58 -22.05
N LEU A 76 11.85 -3.89 -20.87
CA LEU A 76 10.48 -4.36 -20.75
C LEU A 76 9.46 -3.35 -21.31
N SER A 77 9.68 -2.05 -21.06
CA SER A 77 8.82 -0.98 -21.61
C SER A 77 8.86 -0.94 -23.13
N ILE A 78 10.00 -1.23 -23.76
CA ILE A 78 10.11 -1.31 -25.23
C ILE A 78 9.31 -2.50 -25.75
N LEU A 79 9.46 -3.67 -25.12
CA LEU A 79 8.72 -4.88 -25.48
C LEU A 79 7.21 -4.65 -25.38
N ILE A 80 6.72 -4.11 -24.26
CA ILE A 80 5.30 -3.82 -24.06
C ILE A 80 4.78 -2.85 -25.12
N LYS A 81 5.55 -1.81 -25.47
CA LYS A 81 5.17 -0.86 -26.53
C LYS A 81 5.06 -1.51 -27.91
N SER A 82 5.81 -2.58 -28.17
CA SER A 82 5.74 -3.30 -29.43
C SER A 82 4.51 -4.20 -29.57
N LEU A 83 3.78 -4.46 -28.48
CA LEU A 83 2.55 -5.24 -28.46
C LEU A 83 1.28 -4.38 -28.71
N LYS A 84 1.44 -3.06 -28.85
CA LYS A 84 0.38 -2.09 -29.14
C LYS A 84 0.45 -1.66 -30.59
#